data_AF-A0A7X9S2F3-F1
#
_entry.id   AF-A0A7X9S2F3-F1
#
_cell.length_a   1.000
_cell.length_b   1.000
_cell.length_c   1.000
_cell.angle_alpha   90.00
_cell.angle_beta   90.00
_cell.angle_gamma   90.00
#
_symmetry.space_group_name_H-M   'P 1'
#
loop_
_entity.id
_entity.type
_entity.pdbx_description
1 polymer ?
#
loop_
_entity_poly.entity_id
_entity_poly.type
_entity_poly.pdbx_seq_one_letter_code
_entity_poly.pdbx_strand_id
1 'polypeptide(L)'
;RFVDWYLKNDNSYIIYEVATERGSFCVVLFRAQSKVQFRFFDSRFEKRYFMTENGEVFNHWNQIRGVLDKEGIGLSKVIDNYTTYRDIIYGAQQNQREFKKYNLLETKQYGTIYKTIQSVYLNADVSADDIQKIIIDSLDSEEKYIDLNTYSHHLSDFEEQLNDIDEYKKDKNVKTLEQSF
;
A
#
# COMPACT_ATOMS: atom_id res chain seq x y z
N ARG A 1 -6.44 20.90 -11.10
CA ARG A 1 -5.88 19.66 -10.51
C ARG A 1 -6.41 19.52 -9.08
N PHE A 2 -6.22 18.37 -8.41
CA PHE A 2 -6.67 18.13 -7.02
C PHE A 2 -6.31 19.29 -6.07
N VAL A 3 -5.05 19.73 -6.09
CA VAL A 3 -4.55 20.81 -5.21
C VAL A 3 -5.31 22.12 -5.42
N ASP A 4 -5.60 22.50 -6.67
CA ASP A 4 -6.26 23.77 -6.97
C ASP A 4 -7.71 23.80 -6.49
N TRP A 5 -8.36 22.63 -6.45
CA TRP A 5 -9.76 22.52 -6.06
C TRP A 5 -9.92 22.37 -4.54
N TYR A 6 -9.12 21.50 -3.92
CA TYR A 6 -9.25 21.15 -2.50
C TYR A 6 -8.34 21.97 -1.57
N LEU A 7 -7.24 22.53 -2.07
CA LEU A 7 -6.24 23.27 -1.29
C LEU A 7 -5.98 24.64 -1.94
N LYS A 8 -7.07 25.37 -2.18
CA LYS A 8 -7.06 26.64 -2.93
C LYS A 8 -6.28 27.74 -2.21
N ASN A 9 -6.47 27.86 -0.90
CA ASN A 9 -5.82 28.87 -0.07
C ASN A 9 -4.67 28.25 0.73
N ASP A 10 -3.72 29.06 1.20
CA ASP A 10 -2.58 28.59 1.99
C ASP A 10 -2.98 28.03 3.37
N ASN A 11 -4.12 28.48 3.90
CA ASN A 11 -4.74 27.96 5.11
C ASN A 11 -5.80 26.87 4.82
N SER A 12 -5.79 26.28 3.62
CA SER A 12 -6.64 25.12 3.33
C SER A 12 -5.98 23.85 3.85
N TYR A 13 -6.74 23.07 4.63
CA TYR A 13 -6.30 21.81 5.22
C TYR A 13 -7.34 20.72 4.94
N ILE A 14 -6.89 19.52 4.59
CA ILE A 14 -7.71 18.31 4.69
C ILE A 14 -7.16 17.51 5.87
N ILE A 15 -8.05 17.11 6.79
CA ILE A 15 -7.66 16.38 7.99
C ILE A 15 -8.42 15.07 8.01
N TYR A 16 -7.67 13.98 8.12
CA TYR A 16 -8.23 12.65 8.36
C TYR A 16 -7.93 12.27 9.80
N GLU A 17 -8.98 11.97 10.56
CA GLU A 17 -8.83 11.27 11.85
C GLU A 17 -8.82 9.77 11.60
N VAL A 18 -7.86 9.08 12.19
CA VAL A 18 -7.75 7.63 12.11
C VAL A 18 -7.81 7.06 13.52
N ALA A 19 -8.91 6.38 13.82
CA ALA A 19 -9.10 5.67 15.07
C ALA A 19 -8.59 4.23 14.92
N THR A 20 -7.69 3.84 15.81
CA THR A 20 -7.14 2.48 15.89
C THR A 20 -7.27 1.94 17.30
N GLU A 21 -7.05 0.63 17.48
CA GLU A 21 -6.97 0.01 18.80
C GLU A 21 -5.86 0.60 19.69
N ARG A 22 -4.82 1.17 19.08
CA ARG A 22 -3.67 1.76 19.77
C ARG A 22 -3.87 3.23 20.15
N GLY A 23 -4.99 3.83 19.73
CA GLY A 23 -5.29 5.26 19.90
C GLY A 23 -5.68 5.93 18.58
N SER A 24 -6.00 7.23 18.67
CA SER A 24 -6.34 8.06 17.52
C SER A 24 -5.21 9.00 17.16
N PHE A 25 -4.93 9.11 15.87
CA PHE A 25 -4.06 10.14 15.33
C PHE A 25 -4.72 10.81 14.14
N CYS A 26 -4.19 11.96 13.73
CA CYS A 26 -4.67 12.65 12.56
C CYS A 26 -3.57 12.84 11.52
N VAL A 27 -3.98 12.85 10.25
CA VAL A 27 -3.17 13.20 9.10
C VAL A 27 -3.66 14.53 8.54
N VAL A 28 -2.76 15.51 8.46
CA VAL A 28 -3.03 16.82 7.86
C VAL A 28 -2.39 16.88 6.50
N LEU A 29 -3.20 17.17 5.48
CA LEU A 29 -2.77 17.48 4.14
C LEU A 29 -2.86 18.99 3.94
N PHE A 30 -1.79 19.59 3.45
CA PHE A 30 -1.73 21.02 3.17
C PHE A 30 -0.87 21.29 1.95
N ARG A 31 -1.05 22.48 1.36
CA ARG A 31 -0.25 22.93 0.23
C ARG A 31 0.96 23.70 0.73
N ALA A 32 2.14 23.35 0.23
CA ALA A 32 3.35 24.13 0.40
C ALA A 32 4.15 24.12 -0.91
N GLN A 33 4.59 25.30 -1.37
CA GLN A 33 5.39 25.44 -2.60
C GLN A 33 4.76 24.72 -3.81
N SER A 34 3.44 24.82 -3.96
CA SER A 34 2.65 24.17 -5.03
C SER A 34 2.64 22.63 -5.00
N LYS A 35 3.08 22.01 -3.91
CA LYS A 35 3.00 20.55 -3.67
C LYS A 35 2.14 20.25 -2.46
N VAL A 36 1.55 19.05 -2.45
CA VAL A 36 0.87 18.52 -1.25
C VAL A 36 1.92 18.00 -0.30
N GLN A 37 1.82 18.40 0.95
CA GLN A 37 2.63 17.90 2.06
C GLN A 37 1.72 17.33 3.14
N PHE A 38 2.30 16.44 3.95
CA PHE A 38 1.62 15.68 4.99
C PHE A 38 2.29 15.92 6.34
N ARG A 39 1.49 15.91 7.41
CA ARG A 39 1.96 15.85 8.79
C ARG A 39 1.03 14.95 9.60
N PHE A 40 1.59 14.34 10.63
CA PHE A 40 0.87 13.57 11.62
C PHE A 40 0.84 14.31 12.95
N PHE A 41 -0.25 14.17 13.69
CA PHE A 41 -0.29 14.55 15.10
C PHE A 41 -1.04 13.51 15.91
N ASP A 42 -0.57 13.32 17.14
CA ASP A 42 -0.98 12.22 18.03
C ASP A 42 -2.17 12.61 18.90
N SER A 43 -3.29 12.94 18.24
CA SER A 43 -4.56 13.27 18.89
C SER A 43 -5.71 12.98 17.93
N ARG A 44 -6.91 12.77 18.49
CA ARG A 44 -8.19 12.91 17.76
C ARG A 44 -8.34 14.32 17.19
N PHE A 45 -9.19 14.48 16.19
CA PHE A 45 -9.43 15.79 15.60
C PHE A 45 -10.30 16.64 16.53
N GLU A 46 -9.85 17.87 16.80
CA GLU A 46 -10.68 18.88 17.44
C GLU A 46 -10.60 20.20 16.67
N LYS A 47 -11.76 20.82 16.41
CA LYS A 47 -11.86 22.05 15.62
C LYS A 47 -10.97 23.17 16.16
N ARG A 48 -10.85 23.25 17.50
CA ARG A 48 -10.04 24.25 18.22
C ARG A 48 -8.56 24.25 17.83
N TYR A 49 -8.05 23.16 17.25
CA TYR A 49 -6.66 23.08 16.82
C TYR A 49 -6.38 23.88 15.54
N PHE A 50 -7.41 24.08 14.70
CA PHE A 50 -7.26 24.70 13.38
C PHE A 50 -8.08 25.98 13.22
N MET A 51 -9.03 26.23 14.12
CA MET A 51 -9.99 27.32 14.00
C MET A 51 -10.07 28.14 15.27
N THR A 52 -10.30 29.44 15.11
CA THR A 52 -10.68 30.35 16.19
C THR A 52 -12.09 30.02 16.70
N GLU A 53 -12.46 30.54 17.87
CA GLU A 53 -13.82 30.40 18.42
C GLU A 53 -14.90 31.00 17.49
N ASN A 54 -14.51 31.96 16.65
CA ASN A 54 -15.39 32.58 15.66
C ASN A 54 -15.57 31.72 14.38
N GLY A 55 -14.94 30.54 14.32
CA GLY A 55 -15.02 29.62 13.17
C GLY A 55 -14.06 29.94 12.03
N GLU A 56 -13.12 30.87 12.22
CA GLU A 56 -12.12 31.22 11.22
C GLU A 56 -10.91 30.29 11.31
N VAL A 57 -10.48 29.74 10.17
CA VAL A 57 -9.27 28.91 10.11
C VAL A 57 -8.04 29.78 10.35
N PHE A 58 -7.11 29.29 11.17
CA PHE A 58 -5.84 30.00 11.40
C PHE A 58 -5.10 30.25 10.09
N ASN A 59 -4.64 31.48 9.90
CA ASN A 59 -3.97 31.91 8.66
C ASN A 59 -2.54 31.39 8.56
N HIS A 60 -1.90 31.10 9.69
CA HIS A 60 -0.52 30.65 9.75
C HIS A 60 -0.37 29.35 10.54
N TRP A 61 0.44 28.45 9.99
CA TRP A 61 0.81 27.19 10.64
C TRP A 61 1.39 27.38 12.05
N ASN A 62 2.08 28.50 12.31
CA ASN A 62 2.63 28.81 13.63
C ASN A 62 1.55 28.93 14.71
N GLN A 63 0.34 29.37 14.35
CA GLN A 63 -0.80 29.44 15.29
C GLN A 63 -1.26 28.03 15.66
N ILE A 64 -1.46 27.17 14.65
CA ILE A 64 -1.82 25.75 14.83
C ILE A 64 -0.77 25.06 15.71
N ARG A 65 0.52 25.24 15.39
CA ARG A 65 1.63 24.70 16.19
C ARG A 65 1.57 25.20 17.64
N GLY A 66 1.35 26.50 17.85
CA GLY A 66 1.25 27.06 19.19
C GLY A 66 0.08 26.50 20.01
N VAL A 67 -1.05 26.18 19.38
CA VAL A 67 -2.18 25.51 20.05
C VAL A 67 -1.83 24.07 20.39
N LEU A 68 -1.29 23.31 19.43
CA LEU A 68 -0.91 21.91 19.64
C LEU A 68 0.18 21.77 20.71
N ASP A 69 1.19 22.65 20.71
CA ASP A 69 2.27 22.65 21.71
C ASP A 69 1.73 22.95 23.12
N LYS A 70 0.74 23.85 23.27
CA LYS A 70 0.07 24.15 24.56
C LYS A 70 -0.72 22.96 25.10
N GLU A 71 -1.34 22.18 24.21
CA GLU A 71 -2.09 20.98 24.55
C GLU A 71 -1.17 19.74 24.74
N GLY A 72 0.15 19.90 24.57
CA GLY A 72 1.11 18.81 24.68
C GLY A 72 1.03 17.78 23.54
N ILE A 73 0.47 18.15 22.39
CA ILE A 73 0.25 17.25 21.26
C ILE A 73 1.50 17.22 20.37
N GLY A 74 2.09 16.03 20.24
CA GLY A 74 3.27 15.83 19.41
C GLY A 74 2.97 15.93 17.90
N LEU A 75 3.76 16.73 17.20
CA LEU A 75 3.73 16.90 15.74
C LEU A 75 4.87 16.14 15.07
N SER A 76 4.59 15.48 13.95
CA SER A 76 5.65 14.92 13.10
C SER A 76 6.39 16.00 12.31
N LYS A 77 7.57 15.63 11.80
CA LYS A 77 8.21 16.37 10.70
C LYS A 77 7.30 16.40 9.47
N VAL A 78 7.54 17.38 8.59
CA VAL A 78 6.86 17.47 7.28
C VAL A 78 7.26 16.27 6.44
N ILE A 79 6.27 15.70 5.76
CA ILE A 79 6.47 14.67 4.75
C ILE A 79 6.05 15.29 3.42
N ASP A 80 6.99 15.42 2.50
CA ASP A 80 6.81 16.09 1.20
C ASP A 80 6.62 15.12 0.03
N ASN A 81 6.70 13.82 0.31
CA ASN A 81 6.57 12.75 -0.68
C ASN A 81 5.39 11.82 -0.34
N TYR A 82 4.53 11.60 -1.34
CA TYR A 82 3.39 10.70 -1.23
C TYR A 82 3.80 9.24 -0.96
N THR A 83 4.94 8.79 -1.50
CA THR A 83 5.45 7.43 -1.22
C THR A 83 5.82 7.29 0.25
N THR A 84 6.57 8.24 0.81
CA THR A 84 6.94 8.23 2.23
C THR A 84 5.71 8.26 3.14
N TYR A 85 4.70 9.08 2.79
CA TYR A 85 3.43 9.09 3.51
C TYR A 85 2.77 7.70 3.53
N ARG A 86 2.67 7.03 2.38
CA ARG A 86 2.09 5.68 2.30
C ARG A 86 2.92 4.66 3.07
N ASP A 87 4.24 4.68 2.93
CA ASP A 87 5.11 3.74 3.62
C ASP A 87 4.96 3.83 5.15
N ILE A 88 4.70 5.03 5.68
CA ILE A 88 4.38 5.25 7.10
C ILE A 88 3.05 4.57 7.45
N ILE A 89 1.96 4.88 6.72
CA ILE A 89 0.64 4.31 6.98
C ILE A 89 0.65 2.77 6.91
N TYR A 90 1.37 2.21 5.94
CA TYR A 90 1.42 0.76 5.72
C TYR A 90 2.52 0.04 6.51
N GLY A 91 3.34 0.78 7.26
CA GLY A 91 4.41 0.20 8.07
C GLY A 91 5.56 -0.42 7.28
N ALA A 92 5.77 0.00 6.02
CA ALA A 92 6.88 -0.46 5.18
C ALA A 92 8.23 0.19 5.53
N GLN A 93 8.24 1.20 6.41
CA GLN A 93 9.45 1.90 6.84
C GLN A 93 10.28 1.06 7.83
N GLN A 94 11.49 0.65 7.43
CA GLN A 94 12.33 -0.23 8.26
C GLN A 94 13.01 0.48 9.45
N ASN A 95 13.19 1.82 9.42
CA ASN A 95 14.13 2.50 10.33
C ASN A 95 13.62 3.78 11.04
N GLN A 96 12.35 4.18 10.89
CA GLN A 96 11.85 5.40 11.53
C GLN A 96 10.90 5.09 12.71
N ARG A 97 11.50 4.80 13.88
CA ARG A 97 10.75 4.52 15.12
C ARG A 97 9.73 5.61 15.47
N GLU A 98 10.00 6.86 15.10
CA GLU A 98 9.13 8.02 15.34
C GLU A 98 7.73 7.88 14.71
N PHE A 99 7.61 7.15 13.59
CA PHE A 99 6.34 7.01 12.87
C PHE A 99 5.59 5.72 13.16
N LYS A 100 6.18 4.78 13.91
CA LYS A 100 5.59 3.44 14.14
C LYS A 100 4.18 3.49 14.74
N LYS A 101 3.88 4.54 15.52
CA LYS A 101 2.56 4.76 16.12
C LYS A 101 1.46 5.16 15.13
N TYR A 102 1.82 5.56 13.91
CA TYR A 102 0.89 5.92 12.84
C TYR A 102 0.67 4.80 11.81
N ASN A 103 1.31 3.64 12.01
CA ASN A 103 1.15 2.48 11.14
C ASN A 103 -0.24 1.86 11.37
N LEU A 104 -0.99 1.65 10.30
CA LEU A 104 -2.24 0.88 10.30
C LEU A 104 -1.99 -0.60 10.03
N LEU A 105 -0.93 -0.88 9.28
CA LEU A 105 -0.51 -2.23 8.91
C LEU A 105 0.99 -2.39 9.17
N GLU A 106 1.44 -3.63 9.30
CA GLU A 106 2.87 -3.98 9.47
C GLU A 106 3.36 -4.80 8.27
N THR A 107 3.01 -4.38 7.05
CA THR A 107 3.37 -5.09 5.82
C THR A 107 4.45 -4.36 5.02
N LYS A 108 5.42 -5.11 4.51
CA LYS A 108 6.43 -4.60 3.58
C LYS A 108 5.95 -4.55 2.13
N GLN A 109 4.85 -5.25 1.80
CA GLN A 109 4.35 -5.46 0.44
C GLN A 109 2.94 -4.88 0.24
N TYR A 110 2.69 -3.65 0.72
CA TYR A 110 1.37 -3.02 0.59
C TYR A 110 0.96 -2.64 -0.84
N GLY A 111 1.89 -2.66 -1.80
CA GLY A 111 1.63 -2.33 -3.20
C GLY A 111 0.58 -3.26 -3.83
N THR A 112 0.56 -4.53 -3.42
CA THR A 112 -0.41 -5.53 -3.89
C THR A 112 -1.81 -5.20 -3.38
N ILE A 113 -1.94 -4.82 -2.10
CA ILE A 113 -3.23 -4.46 -1.48
C ILE A 113 -3.94 -3.36 -2.27
N TYR A 114 -3.24 -2.27 -2.61
CA TYR A 114 -3.85 -1.16 -3.33
C TYR A 114 -4.35 -1.58 -4.71
N LYS A 115 -3.55 -2.34 -5.47
CA LYS A 115 -3.93 -2.84 -6.80
C LYS A 115 -5.13 -3.77 -6.72
N THR A 116 -5.13 -4.64 -5.71
CA THR A 116 -6.20 -5.58 -5.45
C THR A 116 -7.50 -4.86 -5.11
N ILE A 117 -7.49 -3.91 -4.18
CA ILE A 117 -8.67 -3.08 -3.84
C ILE A 117 -9.18 -2.34 -5.08
N GLN A 118 -8.28 -1.73 -5.85
CA GLN A 118 -8.65 -0.99 -7.05
C GLN A 118 -9.31 -1.92 -8.09
N SER A 119 -8.76 -3.13 -8.29
CA SER A 119 -9.33 -4.13 -9.19
C SER A 119 -10.73 -4.55 -8.75
N VAL A 120 -10.91 -4.85 -7.46
CA VAL A 120 -12.21 -5.29 -6.93
C VAL A 120 -13.25 -4.17 -7.05
N TYR A 121 -12.87 -2.93 -6.74
CA TYR A 121 -13.76 -1.77 -6.87
C TYR A 121 -14.18 -1.49 -8.32
N LEU A 122 -13.28 -1.69 -9.28
CA LEU A 122 -13.55 -1.42 -10.71
C LEU A 122 -14.39 -2.50 -11.39
N ASN A 123 -14.38 -3.73 -10.88
CA ASN A 123 -15.09 -4.88 -11.46
C ASN A 123 -16.39 -5.21 -10.71
N ALA A 124 -16.93 -4.25 -9.96
CA ALA A 124 -17.85 -4.50 -8.86
C ALA A 124 -19.21 -5.09 -9.27
N ASP A 125 -19.36 -6.39 -8.95
CA ASP A 125 -20.58 -7.05 -8.45
C ASP A 125 -20.19 -8.02 -7.30
N VAL A 126 -19.19 -7.61 -6.49
CA VAL A 126 -18.48 -8.48 -5.54
C VAL A 126 -18.91 -8.14 -4.11
N SER A 127 -19.25 -9.16 -3.30
CA SER A 127 -19.75 -8.99 -1.94
C SER A 127 -18.65 -8.53 -0.96
N ALA A 128 -19.03 -7.96 0.19
CA ALA A 128 -18.07 -7.50 1.20
C ALA A 128 -17.17 -8.63 1.74
N ASP A 129 -17.69 -9.84 1.85
CA ASP A 129 -16.93 -11.02 2.31
C ASP A 129 -15.86 -11.43 1.28
N ASP A 130 -16.18 -11.31 -0.01
CA ASP A 130 -15.22 -11.56 -1.10
C ASP A 130 -14.11 -10.51 -1.12
N ILE A 131 -14.43 -9.24 -0.86
CA ILE A 131 -13.44 -8.15 -0.73
C ILE A 131 -12.43 -8.48 0.37
N GLN A 132 -12.91 -8.90 1.54
CA GLN A 132 -12.05 -9.22 2.68
C GLN A 132 -11.11 -10.38 2.36
N LYS A 133 -11.63 -11.46 1.76
CA LYS A 133 -10.83 -12.63 1.39
C LYS A 133 -9.75 -12.27 0.36
N ILE A 134 -10.12 -11.52 -0.67
CA ILE A 134 -9.19 -11.09 -1.72
C ILE A 134 -8.07 -10.19 -1.16
N ILE A 135 -8.39 -9.32 -0.19
CA ILE A 135 -7.37 -8.50 0.50
C ILE A 135 -6.43 -9.38 1.33
N ILE A 136 -6.95 -10.36 2.08
CA ILE A 136 -6.14 -11.31 2.86
C ILE A 136 -5.20 -12.10 1.95
N ASP A 137 -5.72 -12.64 0.84
CA ASP A 137 -4.90 -13.39 -0.12
C ASP A 137 -3.79 -12.52 -0.72
N SER A 138 -4.05 -11.22 -0.94
CA SER A 138 -3.05 -10.27 -1.44
C SER A 138 -1.98 -9.86 -0.40
N LEU A 139 -2.26 -10.06 0.89
CA LEU A 139 -1.32 -9.86 1.99
C LEU A 139 -0.41 -11.07 2.18
N ASP A 140 -0.96 -12.28 1.97
CA ASP A 140 -0.25 -13.56 2.14
C ASP A 140 0.49 -14.01 0.88
N SER A 141 0.18 -13.41 -0.27
CA SER A 141 1.02 -13.52 -1.45
C SER A 141 2.35 -12.80 -1.22
N GLU A 142 3.25 -13.43 -0.46
CA GLU A 142 4.68 -13.33 -0.76
C GLU A 142 4.76 -13.44 -2.28
N GLU A 143 5.34 -12.44 -2.94
CA GLU A 143 5.69 -12.56 -4.35
C GLU A 143 6.52 -13.85 -4.49
N LYS A 144 5.86 -14.98 -4.79
CA LYS A 144 6.47 -16.09 -5.49
C LYS A 144 6.87 -15.46 -6.80
N TYR A 145 8.07 -14.91 -6.83
CA TYR A 145 8.82 -14.71 -8.06
C TYR A 145 8.84 -16.10 -8.69
N ILE A 146 7.88 -16.37 -9.56
CA ILE A 146 7.94 -17.54 -10.43
C ILE A 146 9.07 -17.19 -11.38
N ASP A 147 10.27 -17.65 -11.03
CA ASP A 147 11.41 -17.54 -11.91
C ASP A 147 11.10 -18.35 -13.17
N LEU A 148 10.70 -17.62 -14.22
CA LEU A 148 10.37 -18.17 -15.52
C LEU A 148 11.57 -18.94 -16.12
N ASN A 149 12.81 -18.64 -15.70
CA ASN A 149 13.97 -19.42 -16.12
C ASN A 149 13.96 -20.82 -15.50
N THR A 150 13.62 -20.94 -14.22
CA THR A 150 13.50 -22.25 -13.54
C THR A 150 12.41 -23.11 -14.19
N TYR A 151 11.26 -22.53 -14.54
CA TYR A 151 10.20 -23.25 -15.27
C TYR A 151 10.55 -23.53 -16.74
N SER A 152 11.31 -22.66 -17.40
CA SER A 152 11.84 -22.89 -18.75
C SER A 152 12.80 -24.09 -18.78
N HIS A 153 13.65 -24.24 -17.77
CA HIS A 153 14.50 -25.42 -17.61
C HIS A 153 13.68 -26.69 -17.39
N HIS A 154 12.69 -26.65 -16.49
CA HIS A 154 11.81 -27.80 -16.27
C HIS A 154 10.99 -28.19 -17.51
N LEU A 155 10.54 -27.23 -18.33
CA LEU A 155 9.84 -27.50 -19.60
C LEU A 155 10.78 -28.12 -20.63
N SER A 156 12.02 -27.63 -20.74
CA SER A 156 13.04 -28.21 -21.63
C SER A 156 13.36 -29.66 -21.25
N ASP A 157 13.55 -29.94 -19.96
CA ASP A 157 13.79 -31.29 -19.46
C ASP A 157 12.57 -32.21 -19.71
N PHE A 158 11.36 -31.65 -19.67
CA PHE A 158 10.13 -32.40 -19.97
C PHE A 158 9.99 -32.73 -21.46
N GLU A 159 10.35 -31.81 -22.35
CA GLU A 159 10.39 -32.04 -23.80
C GLU A 159 11.44 -33.10 -24.17
N GLU A 160 12.60 -33.05 -23.53
CA GLU A 160 13.66 -34.06 -23.72
C GLU A 160 13.19 -35.44 -23.25
N GLN A 161 12.57 -35.53 -22.06
CA GLN A 161 11.98 -36.77 -21.56
C GLN A 161 10.83 -37.30 -22.44
N LEU A 162 10.02 -36.42 -23.03
CA LEU A 162 8.97 -36.83 -23.98
C LEU A 162 9.56 -37.38 -25.28
N ASN A 163 10.62 -36.75 -25.81
CA ASN A 163 11.33 -37.25 -26.98
C ASN A 163 11.98 -38.62 -26.72
N ASP A 164 12.61 -38.81 -25.56
CA ASP A 164 13.19 -40.10 -25.16
C ASP A 164 12.13 -41.21 -25.07
N ILE A 165 10.95 -40.90 -24.52
CA ILE A 165 9.82 -41.85 -24.46
C ILE A 165 9.33 -42.21 -25.86
N ASP A 166 9.27 -41.24 -26.78
CA ASP A 166 8.82 -41.47 -28.15
C ASP A 166 9.85 -42.23 -28.99
N GLU A 167 11.15 -41.98 -28.80
CA GLU A 167 12.21 -42.82 -29.37
C GLU A 167 12.17 -44.25 -28.82
N TYR A 168 12.01 -44.41 -27.51
CA TYR A 168 11.88 -45.75 -26.90
C TYR A 168 10.67 -46.53 -27.43
N LYS A 169 9.55 -45.85 -27.69
CA LYS A 169 8.37 -46.47 -28.33
C LYS A 169 8.64 -46.85 -29.78
N LYS A 170 9.36 -46.02 -30.54
CA LYS A 170 9.76 -46.35 -31.92
C LYS A 170 10.70 -47.55 -31.94
N ASP A 171 11.68 -47.60 -31.04
CA ASP A 171 12.66 -48.69 -30.98
C ASP A 171 12.03 -50.02 -30.53
N LYS A 172 11.01 -49.98 -29.66
CA LYS A 172 10.17 -51.15 -29.35
C LYS A 172 9.38 -51.66 -30.55
N ASN A 173 8.84 -50.77 -31.38
CA ASN A 173 8.10 -51.17 -32.57
C ASN A 173 9.01 -51.79 -33.63
N VAL A 174 10.26 -51.31 -33.78
CA VAL A 174 11.25 -51.89 -34.68
C VAL A 174 11.69 -53.29 -34.22
N LYS A 175 11.99 -53.46 -32.92
CA LYS A 175 12.38 -54.79 -32.36
C LYS A 175 11.25 -55.83 -32.42
N THR A 176 9.99 -55.40 -32.34
CA THR A 176 8.83 -56.31 -32.47
C THR A 176 8.63 -56.75 -33.93
N LEU A 177 8.95 -55.89 -34.90
CA LEU A 177 8.87 -56.23 -36.33
C LEU A 177 10.01 -57.14 -36.78
N GLU A 178 11.23 -57.00 -36.25
CA GLU A 178 12.36 -57.89 -36.57
C GLU A 178 12.25 -59.29 -35.93
N GLN A 179 11.43 -59.48 -34.91
CA GLN A 179 11.12 -60.80 -34.35
C GLN A 179 9.91 -61.49 -35.03
N SER A 180 9.30 -60.83 -36.02
CA SER A 180 8.11 -61.30 -36.72
C SER A 180 8.37 -61.73 -38.18
N PHE A 181 9.65 -61.91 -38.57
CA PHE A 181 10.06 -62.45 -39.86
C PHE A 181 10.99 -63.65 -39.70
#